data_AF-A0AA36II89-F1
#
_entry.id   AF-A0AA36II89-F1
#
_cell.length_a   1.000
_cell.length_b   1.000
_cell.length_c   1.000
_cell.angle_alpha   90.00
_cell.angle_beta   90.00
_cell.angle_gamma   90.00
#
_symmetry.space_group_name_H-M   'P 1'
#
loop_
_entity.id
_entity.type
_entity.pdbx_description
1 polymer ?
#
loop_
_entity_poly.entity_id
_entity_poly.type
_entity_poly.pdbx_seq_one_letter_code
_entity_poly.pdbx_strand_id
1 'polypeptide(L)'
;MWRRKKRRIIIQSARVLVGMFQSRFEELTSNDFITHLAEQQALREVEMKKHHLQVQDVNQSLAEVQKMLQMSYAQEKVLKDRIRELESSQGRTHVAGDYLKHVVLKYIEYCQKGDMKSQSLVPVLSTLLNLNSQERKLVEHSSVPSPLLHINQAAGAAGAWFRPGE
;
A
#
# COMPACT_ATOMS: atom_id res chain seq x y z
N MET A 1 -45.35 -70.61 77.01
CA MET A 1 -44.81 -70.95 75.66
C MET A 1 -45.19 -69.93 74.57
N TRP A 2 -46.43 -69.42 74.54
CA TRP A 2 -46.97 -68.52 73.50
C TRP A 2 -46.25 -67.15 73.36
N ARG A 3 -45.89 -66.51 74.49
CA ARG A 3 -45.20 -65.20 74.48
C ARG A 3 -43.81 -65.22 73.83
N ARG A 4 -43.09 -66.34 73.91
CA ARG A 4 -41.76 -66.52 73.28
C ARG A 4 -41.87 -66.70 71.76
N LYS A 5 -42.95 -67.32 71.28
CA LYS A 5 -43.22 -67.50 69.84
C LYS A 5 -43.62 -66.17 69.19
N LYS A 6 -44.50 -65.40 69.85
CA LYS A 6 -44.91 -64.05 69.41
C LYS A 6 -43.73 -63.07 69.34
N ARG A 7 -42.83 -63.06 70.35
CA ARG A 7 -41.60 -62.26 70.30
C ARG A 7 -40.68 -62.64 69.14
N ARG A 8 -40.50 -63.93 68.86
CA ARG A 8 -39.66 -64.38 67.74
C ARG A 8 -40.20 -63.90 66.39
N ILE A 9 -41.51 -63.98 66.18
CA ILE A 9 -42.16 -63.50 64.95
C ILE A 9 -41.95 -61.99 64.80
N ILE A 10 -42.17 -61.21 65.86
CA ILE A 10 -41.99 -59.75 65.84
C ILE A 10 -40.53 -59.37 65.54
N ILE A 11 -39.56 -60.06 66.14
CA ILE A 11 -38.13 -59.79 65.91
C ILE A 11 -37.75 -60.12 64.46
N GLN A 12 -38.31 -61.20 63.91
CA GLN A 12 -38.02 -61.62 62.55
C GLN A 12 -38.65 -60.68 61.52
N SER A 13 -39.89 -60.22 61.73
CA SER A 13 -40.51 -59.21 60.87
C SER A 13 -39.83 -57.85 60.98
N ALA A 14 -39.38 -57.45 62.17
CA ALA A 14 -38.60 -56.22 62.35
C ALA A 14 -37.26 -56.27 61.61
N ARG A 15 -36.55 -57.42 61.60
CA ARG A 15 -35.31 -57.59 60.82
C ARG A 15 -35.54 -57.48 59.32
N VAL A 16 -36.61 -58.07 58.80
CA VAL A 16 -36.95 -57.97 57.37
C VAL A 16 -37.28 -56.54 56.99
N LEU A 17 -38.08 -55.84 57.81
CA LEU A 17 -38.40 -54.43 57.59
C LEU A 17 -37.15 -53.55 57.61
N VAL A 18 -36.25 -53.73 58.59
CA VAL A 18 -35.01 -52.96 58.66
C VAL A 18 -34.12 -53.22 57.44
N GLY A 19 -33.97 -54.47 57.01
CA GLY A 19 -33.22 -54.80 55.80
C GLY A 19 -33.81 -54.17 54.53
N MET A 20 -35.14 -54.23 54.36
CA MET A 20 -35.83 -53.59 53.24
C MET A 20 -35.70 -52.06 53.25
N PHE A 21 -35.79 -51.44 54.43
CA PHE A 21 -35.58 -50.00 54.56
C PHE A 21 -34.14 -49.61 54.25
N GLN A 22 -33.17 -50.45 54.61
CA GLN A 22 -31.76 -50.17 54.38
C GLN A 22 -31.38 -50.30 52.91
N SER A 23 -31.83 -51.35 52.20
CA SER A 23 -31.62 -51.46 50.75
C SER A 23 -32.31 -50.33 49.97
N ARG A 24 -33.53 -49.96 50.38
CA ARG A 24 -34.24 -48.84 49.75
C ARG A 24 -33.61 -47.48 50.05
N PHE A 25 -32.99 -47.34 51.22
CA PHE A 25 -32.22 -46.15 51.56
C PHE A 25 -30.92 -46.08 50.74
N GLU A 26 -30.21 -47.20 50.58
CA GLU A 26 -29.02 -47.31 49.73
C GLU A 26 -29.32 -46.95 48.26
N GLU A 27 -30.43 -47.43 47.70
CA GLU A 27 -30.91 -47.06 46.37
C GLU A 27 -31.22 -45.55 46.23
N LEU A 28 -31.85 -44.95 47.25
CA LEU A 28 -32.14 -43.51 47.27
C LEU A 28 -30.89 -42.66 47.50
N THR A 29 -29.85 -43.20 48.13
CA THR A 29 -28.54 -42.58 48.29
C THR A 29 -27.54 -42.96 47.20
N SER A 30 -27.96 -43.68 46.15
CA SER A 30 -27.08 -44.05 45.05
C SER A 30 -26.59 -42.78 44.37
N ASN A 31 -25.38 -42.37 44.75
CA ASN A 31 -24.67 -41.23 44.20
C ASN A 31 -24.27 -41.48 42.74
N ASP A 32 -24.48 -42.68 42.20
CA ASP A 32 -24.11 -43.08 40.84
C ASP A 32 -24.82 -42.24 39.77
N PHE A 33 -26.06 -41.82 40.03
CA PHE A 33 -26.76 -40.90 39.14
C PHE A 33 -26.14 -39.49 39.18
N ILE A 34 -25.75 -39.03 40.38
CA ILE A 34 -25.13 -37.71 40.58
C ILE A 34 -23.73 -37.69 39.95
N THR A 35 -22.95 -38.76 40.10
CA THR A 35 -21.62 -38.89 39.49
C THR A 35 -21.73 -38.94 37.98
N HIS A 36 -22.64 -39.72 37.41
CA HIS A 36 -22.85 -39.77 35.95
C HIS A 36 -23.26 -38.40 35.37
N LEU A 37 -24.17 -37.68 36.05
CA LEU A 37 -24.53 -36.32 35.62
C LEU A 37 -23.36 -35.34 35.76
N ALA A 38 -22.56 -35.45 36.84
CA ALA A 38 -21.38 -34.63 37.03
C ALA A 38 -20.32 -34.89 35.95
N GLU A 39 -20.11 -36.16 35.57
CA GLU A 39 -19.23 -36.54 34.46
C GLU A 39 -19.73 -35.97 33.13
N GLN A 40 -21.03 -36.10 32.84
CA GLN A 40 -21.62 -35.53 31.62
C GLN A 40 -21.54 -33.99 31.59
N GLN A 41 -21.67 -33.35 32.74
CA GLN A 41 -21.49 -31.90 32.87
C GLN A 41 -20.03 -31.51 32.63
N ALA A 42 -19.08 -32.24 33.23
CA ALA A 42 -17.65 -31.99 33.06
C ALA A 42 -17.21 -32.14 31.60
N LEU A 43 -17.70 -33.15 30.88
CA LEU A 43 -17.41 -33.33 29.45
C LEU A 43 -17.93 -32.15 28.62
N ARG A 44 -19.16 -31.71 28.86
CA ARG A 44 -19.73 -30.54 28.18
C ARG A 44 -18.93 -29.27 28.48
N GLU A 45 -18.46 -29.08 29.70
CA GLU A 45 -17.63 -27.92 30.04
C GLU A 45 -16.27 -27.94 29.31
N VAL A 46 -15.67 -29.12 29.15
CA VAL A 46 -14.42 -29.27 28.38
C VAL A 46 -14.64 -28.93 26.91
N GLU A 47 -15.72 -29.42 26.31
CA GLU A 47 -16.08 -29.11 24.92
C GLU A 47 -16.39 -27.62 24.73
N MET A 48 -17.16 -27.02 25.63
CA MET A 48 -17.47 -25.58 25.61
C MET A 48 -16.22 -24.73 25.74
N LYS A 49 -15.28 -25.10 26.62
CA LYS A 49 -13.98 -24.41 26.73
C LYS A 49 -13.17 -24.54 25.44
N LYS A 50 -13.14 -25.73 24.83
CA LYS A 50 -12.46 -25.95 23.55
C LYS A 50 -13.05 -25.07 22.45
N HIS A 51 -14.37 -25.02 22.31
CA HIS A 51 -15.03 -24.16 21.34
C HIS A 51 -14.79 -22.68 21.63
N HIS A 52 -14.80 -22.26 22.89
CA HIS A 52 -14.50 -20.88 23.26
C HIS A 52 -13.09 -20.48 22.83
N LEU A 53 -12.09 -21.33 23.06
CA LEU A 53 -10.71 -21.10 22.62
C LEU A 53 -10.61 -21.05 21.10
N GLN A 54 -11.29 -21.93 20.37
CA GLN A 54 -11.33 -21.90 18.90
C GLN A 54 -11.96 -20.61 18.37
N VAL A 55 -13.07 -20.16 18.96
CA VAL A 55 -13.71 -18.89 18.58
C VAL A 55 -12.79 -17.70 18.88
N GLN A 56 -12.10 -17.72 20.02
CA GLN A 56 -11.14 -16.69 20.37
C GLN A 56 -9.98 -16.62 19.37
N ASP A 57 -9.41 -17.76 19.00
CA ASP A 57 -8.32 -17.87 18.02
C ASP A 57 -8.75 -17.34 16.64
N VAL A 58 -9.93 -17.76 16.16
CA VAL A 58 -10.49 -17.26 14.90
C VAL A 58 -10.73 -15.75 14.94
N ASN A 59 -11.28 -15.22 16.04
CA ASN A 59 -11.50 -13.79 16.20
C ASN A 59 -10.19 -12.99 16.22
N GLN A 60 -9.15 -13.55 16.85
CA GLN A 60 -7.82 -12.93 16.86
C GLN A 60 -7.22 -12.90 15.45
N SER A 61 -7.26 -14.02 14.72
CA SER A 61 -6.79 -14.08 13.34
C SER A 61 -7.58 -13.11 12.42
N LEU A 62 -8.90 -13.03 12.60
CA LEU A 62 -9.73 -12.08 11.87
C LEU A 62 -9.31 -10.63 12.13
N ALA A 63 -9.07 -10.26 13.39
CA ALA A 63 -8.61 -8.92 13.76
C ALA A 63 -7.24 -8.60 13.15
N GLU A 64 -6.31 -9.55 13.14
CA GLU A 64 -4.99 -9.40 12.52
C GLU A 64 -5.10 -9.20 11.01
N VAL A 65 -5.93 -10.00 10.33
CA VAL A 65 -6.17 -9.87 8.89
C VAL A 65 -6.83 -8.54 8.54
N GLN A 66 -7.82 -8.10 9.32
CA GLN A 66 -8.46 -6.80 9.14
C GLN A 66 -7.46 -5.65 9.28
N LYS A 67 -6.56 -5.72 10.27
CA LYS A 67 -5.49 -4.75 10.45
C LYS A 67 -4.52 -4.73 9.26
N MET A 68 -4.07 -5.90 8.80
CA MET A 68 -3.20 -6.01 7.63
C MET A 68 -3.86 -5.43 6.37
N LEU A 69 -5.14 -5.70 6.17
CA LEU A 69 -5.91 -5.17 5.05
C LEU A 69 -5.99 -3.63 5.10
N GLN A 70 -6.30 -3.06 6.26
CA GLN A 70 -6.31 -1.60 6.44
C GLN A 70 -4.95 -0.97 6.15
N MET A 71 -3.86 -1.59 6.62
CA MET A 71 -2.50 -1.12 6.32
C MET A 71 -2.20 -1.21 4.82
N SER A 72 -2.61 -2.30 4.15
CA SER A 72 -2.44 -2.47 2.71
C SER A 72 -3.17 -1.37 1.92
N TYR A 73 -4.42 -1.07 2.27
CA TYR A 73 -5.16 0.02 1.62
C TYR A 73 -4.50 1.39 1.84
N ALA A 74 -3.97 1.64 3.04
CA ALA A 74 -3.24 2.88 3.32
C ALA A 74 -1.96 2.98 2.48
N GLN A 75 -1.19 1.89 2.37
CA GLN A 75 0.00 1.83 1.52
C GLN A 75 -0.34 2.03 0.04
N GLU A 76 -1.38 1.36 -0.47
CA GLU A 76 -1.83 1.49 -1.85
C GLU A 76 -2.20 2.95 -2.18
N LYS A 77 -2.89 3.63 -1.26
CA LYS A 77 -3.23 5.04 -1.42
C LYS A 77 -1.98 5.92 -1.52
N VAL A 78 -1.02 5.75 -0.60
CA VAL A 78 0.24 6.50 -0.62
C VAL A 78 1.03 6.25 -1.91
N LEU A 79 1.09 5.00 -2.36
CA LEU A 79 1.77 4.64 -3.61
C LEU A 79 1.10 5.26 -4.83
N LYS A 80 -0.24 5.25 -4.90
CA LYS A 80 -1.00 5.90 -5.98
C LYS A 80 -0.77 7.40 -6.02
N ASP A 81 -0.76 8.06 -4.85
CA ASP A 81 -0.48 9.49 -4.76
C ASP A 81 0.95 9.81 -5.24
N ARG A 82 1.93 8.96 -4.86
CA ARG A 82 3.32 9.10 -5.33
C ARG A 82 3.47 8.88 -6.83
N ILE A 83 2.78 7.90 -7.40
CA ILE A 83 2.77 7.67 -8.85
C ILE A 83 2.22 8.90 -9.58
N ARG A 84 1.08 9.45 -9.13
CA ARG A 84 0.50 10.66 -9.72
C ARG A 84 1.44 11.87 -9.66
N GLU A 85 2.14 12.04 -8.54
CA GLU A 85 3.15 13.10 -8.39
C GLU A 85 4.29 12.92 -9.40
N LEU A 86 4.82 11.71 -9.54
CA LEU A 86 5.88 11.37 -10.49
C LEU A 86 5.43 11.58 -11.93
N GLU A 87 4.25 11.09 -12.31
CA GLU A 87 3.67 11.30 -13.65
C GLU A 87 3.47 12.78 -13.96
N SER A 88 2.98 13.57 -12.98
CA SER A 88 2.82 15.02 -13.13
C SER A 88 4.16 15.73 -13.29
N SER A 89 5.20 15.28 -12.59
CA SER A 89 6.56 15.81 -12.73
C SER A 89 7.17 15.45 -14.08
N GLN A 90 7.02 14.21 -14.53
CA GLN A 90 7.54 13.71 -15.80
C GLN A 90 6.86 14.39 -16.99
N GLY A 91 5.52 14.56 -16.94
CA GLY A 91 4.79 15.30 -17.97
C GLY A 91 5.24 16.75 -18.08
N ARG A 92 5.49 17.44 -16.95
CA ARG A 92 6.03 18.80 -16.94
C ARG A 92 7.44 18.87 -17.50
N THR A 93 8.32 17.93 -17.14
CA THR A 93 9.69 17.86 -17.69
C THR A 93 9.68 17.55 -19.19
N HIS A 94 8.80 16.68 -19.67
CA HIS A 94 8.67 16.36 -21.10
C HIS A 94 8.18 17.57 -21.91
N VAL A 95 7.13 18.26 -21.45
CA VAL A 95 6.60 19.46 -22.11
C VAL A 95 7.63 20.59 -22.12
N ALA A 96 8.38 20.76 -21.02
CA ALA A 96 9.50 21.70 -20.98
C ALA A 96 10.63 21.34 -21.95
N GLY A 97 10.95 20.04 -22.07
CA GLY A 97 11.95 19.52 -23.01
C GLY A 97 11.57 19.72 -24.48
N ASP A 98 10.30 19.46 -24.83
CA ASP A 98 9.79 19.68 -26.17
C ASP A 98 9.79 21.16 -26.54
N TYR A 99 9.35 22.03 -25.63
CA TYR A 99 9.41 23.48 -25.86
C TYR A 99 10.84 23.97 -26.02
N LEU A 100 11.76 23.54 -25.14
CA LEU A 100 13.18 23.86 -25.25
C LEU A 100 13.76 23.41 -26.60
N LYS A 101 13.44 22.20 -27.06
CA LYS A 101 13.85 21.69 -28.38
C LYS A 101 13.38 22.62 -29.51
N HIS A 102 12.12 23.07 -29.49
CA HIS A 102 11.60 23.98 -30.51
C HIS A 102 12.31 25.33 -30.51
N VAL A 103 12.51 25.91 -29.32
CA VAL A 103 13.18 27.22 -29.16
C VAL A 103 14.64 27.13 -29.64
N VAL A 104 15.36 26.04 -29.32
CA VAL A 104 16.73 25.80 -29.78
C VAL A 104 16.80 25.62 -31.29
N LEU A 105 15.90 24.81 -31.89
CA LEU A 105 15.85 24.63 -33.34
C LEU A 105 15.59 25.94 -34.08
N LYS A 106 14.67 26.77 -33.56
CA LYS A 106 14.38 28.10 -34.12
C LYS A 106 15.58 29.04 -34.00
N TYR A 107 16.28 29.01 -32.87
CA TYR A 107 17.50 29.79 -32.68
C TYR A 107 18.57 29.43 -33.72
N ILE A 108 18.84 28.13 -33.91
CA ILE A 108 19.81 27.64 -34.91
C ILE A 108 19.38 28.03 -36.33
N GLU A 109 18.09 27.88 -36.67
CA GLU A 109 17.54 28.28 -37.97
C GLU A 109 17.76 29.78 -38.25
N TYR A 110 17.53 30.63 -37.25
CA TYR A 110 17.76 32.08 -37.38
C TYR A 110 19.24 32.44 -37.44
N CYS A 111 20.11 31.74 -36.70
CA CYS A 111 21.56 31.92 -36.81
C CYS A 111 22.07 31.56 -38.21
N GLN A 112 21.61 30.46 -38.81
CA GLN A 112 22.00 30.04 -40.16
C GLN A 112 21.55 31.04 -41.24
N LYS A 113 20.37 31.66 -41.05
CA LYS A 113 19.81 32.66 -41.96
C LYS A 113 20.36 34.08 -41.73
N GLY A 114 21.17 34.28 -40.68
CA GLY A 114 21.64 35.61 -40.27
C GLY A 114 20.52 36.54 -39.78
N ASP A 115 19.38 35.98 -39.34
CA ASP A 115 18.25 36.77 -38.87
C ASP A 115 18.50 37.26 -37.43
N MET A 116 18.25 38.54 -37.18
CA MET A 116 18.36 39.17 -35.87
C MET A 116 17.34 38.62 -34.86
N LYS A 117 16.31 37.89 -35.33
CA LYS A 117 15.39 37.12 -34.47
C LYS A 117 16.06 36.01 -33.67
N SER A 118 17.29 35.62 -33.99
CA SER A 118 18.10 34.75 -33.13
C SER A 118 18.34 35.39 -31.75
N GLN A 119 18.61 36.70 -31.71
CA GLN A 119 18.86 37.42 -30.45
C GLN A 119 17.64 37.49 -29.53
N SER A 120 16.42 37.60 -30.08
CA SER A 120 15.21 37.66 -29.26
C SER A 120 14.88 36.34 -28.56
N LEU A 121 15.47 35.22 -29.01
CA LEU A 121 15.33 33.92 -28.35
C LEU A 121 16.34 33.70 -27.21
N VAL A 122 17.40 34.52 -27.10
CA VAL A 122 18.43 34.40 -26.06
C VAL A 122 17.87 34.57 -24.64
N PRO A 123 17.00 35.55 -24.35
CA PRO A 123 16.37 35.65 -23.03
C PRO A 123 15.46 34.46 -22.70
N VAL A 124 14.78 33.91 -23.70
CA VAL A 124 13.90 32.73 -23.55
C VAL A 124 14.75 31.50 -23.22
N LEU A 125 15.84 31.26 -23.96
CA LEU A 125 16.79 30.19 -23.69
C LEU A 125 17.44 30.35 -22.32
N SER A 126 17.80 31.57 -21.92
CA SER A 126 18.36 31.86 -20.60
C SER A 126 17.41 31.49 -19.47
N THR A 127 16.10 31.68 -19.70
CA THR A 127 15.06 31.34 -18.74
C THR A 127 14.76 29.85 -18.71
N LEU A 128 14.77 29.16 -19.85
CA LEU A 128 14.49 27.72 -19.93
C LEU A 128 15.65 26.85 -19.43
N LEU A 129 16.89 27.32 -19.60
CA LEU A 129 18.11 26.61 -19.19
C LEU A 129 18.64 27.08 -17.84
N ASN A 130 17.96 28.03 -17.18
CA ASN A 130 18.39 28.65 -15.92
C ASN A 130 19.86 29.11 -15.95
N LEU A 131 20.25 29.81 -17.03
CA LEU A 131 21.64 30.24 -17.22
C LEU A 131 22.07 31.22 -16.11
N ASN A 132 23.31 31.06 -15.65
CA ASN A 132 23.90 31.98 -14.69
C ASN A 132 24.34 33.30 -15.37
N SER A 133 24.67 34.31 -14.56
CA SER A 133 25.02 35.65 -15.07
C SER A 133 26.31 35.72 -15.91
N GLN A 134 27.18 34.70 -15.83
CA GLN A 134 28.38 34.58 -16.66
C GLN A 134 28.05 33.90 -18.00
N GLU A 135 27.28 32.82 -17.97
CA GLU A 135 26.80 32.09 -19.16
C GLU A 135 25.93 32.97 -20.04
N ARG A 136 25.09 33.81 -19.44
CA ARG A 136 24.24 34.75 -20.16
C ARG A 136 25.07 35.76 -20.98
N LYS A 137 26.19 36.25 -20.42
CA LYS A 137 27.10 37.14 -21.14
C LYS A 137 27.74 36.44 -22.34
N LEU A 138 28.10 35.17 -22.23
CA LEU A 138 28.68 34.40 -23.35
C LEU A 138 27.70 34.29 -24.54
N VAL A 139 26.42 34.07 -24.26
CA VAL A 139 25.39 33.93 -25.29
C VAL A 139 24.98 35.28 -25.88
N GLU A 140 24.95 36.35 -25.07
CA GLU A 140 24.68 37.72 -25.54
C GLU A 140 25.83 38.27 -26.41
N HIS A 141 27.09 38.02 -26.02
CA HIS A 141 28.28 38.50 -26.74
C HIS A 141 28.64 37.68 -27.99
N SER A 142 28.07 36.50 -28.19
CA SER A 142 28.31 35.68 -29.40
C SER A 142 27.60 36.22 -30.65
N SER A 143 26.94 37.38 -30.56
CA SER A 143 26.28 38.02 -31.69
C SER A 143 27.20 39.02 -32.41
N VAL A 144 28.08 38.43 -33.23
CA VAL A 144 28.76 38.98 -34.43
C VAL A 144 29.95 39.95 -34.23
N PRO A 145 31.17 39.64 -34.73
CA PRO A 145 32.01 40.63 -35.39
C PRO A 145 31.56 40.77 -36.85
N SER A 146 30.93 41.90 -37.16
CA SER A 146 30.39 42.29 -38.46
C SER A 146 31.34 42.39 -39.69
N PRO A 147 32.68 42.23 -39.65
CA PRO A 147 33.46 42.32 -40.90
C PRO A 147 33.36 41.09 -41.82
N LEU A 148 33.03 39.89 -41.32
CA LEU A 148 33.15 38.65 -42.11
C LEU A 148 31.88 38.24 -42.87
N LEU A 149 30.70 38.72 -42.47
CA LEU A 149 29.46 38.50 -43.21
C LEU A 149 29.42 39.29 -44.53
N HIS A 150 30.07 40.46 -44.57
CA HIS A 150 30.14 41.29 -45.79
C HIS A 150 31.16 40.78 -46.82
N ILE A 151 32.20 40.05 -46.41
CA ILE A 151 33.22 39.53 -47.33
C ILE A 151 32.66 38.41 -48.22
N ASN A 152 31.86 37.49 -47.67
CA ASN A 152 31.24 36.43 -48.48
C ASN A 152 30.15 36.98 -49.42
N GLN A 153 29.48 38.07 -49.05
CA GLN A 153 28.47 38.71 -49.90
C GLN A 153 29.11 39.56 -51.02
N ALA A 154 30.25 40.21 -50.74
CA ALA A 154 31.01 40.95 -51.74
C ALA A 154 31.80 40.04 -52.70
N ALA A 155 32.34 38.93 -52.23
CA ALA A 155 33.04 37.95 -53.09
C ALA A 155 32.11 37.26 -54.09
N GLY A 156 30.86 36.98 -53.70
CA GLY A 156 29.84 36.44 -54.61
C GLY A 156 29.33 37.45 -55.64
N ALA A 157 29.29 38.74 -55.30
CA ALA A 157 28.87 39.81 -56.20
C ALA A 157 29.99 40.26 -57.17
N ALA A 158 31.25 40.24 -56.74
CA ALA A 158 32.39 40.63 -57.59
C ALA A 158 32.72 39.59 -58.69
N GLY A 159 32.35 38.32 -58.50
CA GLY A 159 32.53 37.26 -59.51
C GLY A 159 31.58 37.37 -60.72
N ALA A 160 30.55 38.22 -60.66
CA ALA A 160 29.59 38.40 -61.75
C ALA A 160 30.02 39.46 -62.79
N TRP A 161 31.07 40.24 -62.52
CA TRP A 161 31.48 41.37 -63.37
C TRP A 161 32.76 41.12 -64.19
N PHE A 162 33.47 40.00 -63.95
CA PHE A 162 34.66 39.65 -64.72
C PHE A 162 34.38 38.47 -65.65
N ARG A 163 33.70 38.78 -66.76
CA ARG A 163 33.76 37.98 -67.98
C ARG A 163 34.60 38.77 -68.99
N PRO A 164 35.91 38.49 -69.14
CA PRO A 164 36.68 39.05 -70.23
C PRO A 164 36.14 38.43 -71.53
N GLY A 165 35.74 39.28 -72.47
CA GLY A 165 35.44 38.83 -73.83
C GLY A 165 36.72 38.41 -74.54
N GLU A 166 36.67 37.23 -75.15
CA GLU A 166 36.98 36.95 -76.56
C GLU A 166 36.37 35.59 -76.92
#